data_AF-B0XQU9-F1
#
_entry.id   AF-B0XQU9-F1
#
_cell.length_a   1.000
_cell.length_b   1.000
_cell.length_c   1.000
_cell.angle_alpha   90.00
_cell.angle_beta   90.00
_cell.angle_gamma   90.00
#
_symmetry.space_group_name_H-M   'P 1'
#
loop_
_entity.id
_entity.type
_entity.pdbx_description
1 polymer ?
#
loop_
_entity_poly.entity_id
_entity_poly.type
_entity_poly.pdbx_seq_one_letter_code
_entity_poly.pdbx_strand_id
1 'polypeptide(L)'
;MWLPSRREIPIRKYTPYLSTSLPKFWHRFCEQIVACKFAVNYIKRSCPNTQCNLKPHRRTPHLLCRLDEKVPSAPYGGEYDSRAKTIDLSTYHIMAPKKIIIDTDPLTKCEQGIDDILALLLALSAQSEEVELLLISLTFGNIEVRSLPLLTMKSCLRNVVSMFHILEREMQWRREHGRPEGFGALHACRPVIAVGAEDPLEDQKMLADYFHGTDGLGGIHASETWEHMFDPSADPTVIEPIRTGDSAHRSFIASKRPAHQEILRVLRENDPDTVTLVAVGPLTNLALASAEDAETFLRVKEVVVMGGAVNEPGNVTPVAEFNAYADAFAAARVFALTSPNPKTTMPSGTTLPSYPAKLSKQLTLRLFPLDITHRHGMTRGLFRQAVAPHLEAGSPLAEWMSAFMAHTFRTIESLHRDQVGDAVDLSLHDPVCVWYALTAEDAGWKPSDASPEDIRVETTGQWTRGACIVDRRPRQRVEGEEESASDHGHWLSTKAGNRIWRMESSPAEKNFGAILLERIFR
;
A
#
# COMPACT_ATOMS: atom_id res chain seq x y z
N MET A 1 0.85 -74.90 7.27
CA MET A 1 -0.12 -75.24 8.32
C MET A 1 -0.15 -74.06 9.30
N TRP A 2 -1.22 -73.26 9.21
CA TRP A 2 -1.82 -72.35 10.21
C TRP A 2 -1.12 -71.06 10.72
N LEU A 3 -1.77 -69.93 10.36
CA LEU A 3 -1.87 -68.62 11.05
C LEU A 3 -2.65 -68.75 12.39
N PRO A 4 -2.54 -67.77 13.31
CA PRO A 4 -3.59 -66.73 13.52
C PRO A 4 -3.02 -65.39 14.08
N SER A 5 -3.72 -64.27 14.31
CA SER A 5 -4.96 -63.62 13.85
C SER A 5 -4.96 -62.17 14.41
N ARG A 6 -5.62 -61.23 13.72
CA ARG A 6 -5.84 -59.83 14.13
C ARG A 6 -6.84 -59.72 15.29
N ARG A 7 -6.77 -58.65 16.10
CA ARG A 7 -7.91 -58.13 16.87
C ARG A 7 -8.06 -56.61 16.72
N GLU A 8 -9.25 -56.23 16.28
CA GLU A 8 -9.82 -54.88 16.20
C GLU A 8 -10.43 -54.49 17.56
N ILE A 9 -10.55 -53.18 17.83
CA ILE A 9 -11.31 -52.60 18.95
C ILE A 9 -12.35 -51.63 18.36
N PRO A 10 -13.62 -51.63 18.83
CA PRO A 10 -14.76 -51.16 18.05
C PRO A 10 -15.15 -49.69 18.25
N ILE A 11 -15.73 -49.12 17.18
CA ILE A 11 -16.44 -47.84 17.10
C ILE A 11 -17.83 -47.99 17.73
N ARG A 12 -18.22 -47.07 18.64
CA ARG A 12 -19.62 -46.89 19.06
C ARG A 12 -20.14 -45.53 18.60
N LYS A 13 -21.14 -45.59 17.72
CA LYS A 13 -22.03 -44.50 17.29
C LYS A 13 -23.01 -44.15 18.42
N TYR A 14 -23.30 -42.87 18.65
CA TYR A 14 -24.50 -42.42 19.38
C TYR A 14 -25.04 -41.10 18.85
N THR A 15 -26.26 -41.18 18.31
CA THR A 15 -27.37 -40.21 18.30
C THR A 15 -28.60 -41.01 17.80
N PRO A 16 -29.87 -40.64 18.05
CA PRO A 16 -30.40 -39.32 18.44
C PRO A 16 -31.58 -39.33 19.45
N TYR A 17 -32.10 -38.13 19.74
CA TYR A 17 -33.51 -37.73 20.00
C TYR A 17 -33.99 -37.28 21.40
N LEU A 18 -34.39 -35.99 21.41
CA LEU A 18 -35.63 -35.35 21.92
C LEU A 18 -35.91 -35.23 23.43
N SER A 19 -35.94 -33.94 23.83
CA SER A 19 -37.12 -33.22 24.35
C SER A 19 -37.43 -33.21 25.85
N THR A 20 -37.77 -31.98 26.27
CA THR A 20 -38.68 -31.52 27.34
C THR A 20 -38.21 -31.34 28.79
N SER A 21 -38.36 -30.07 29.22
CA SER A 21 -38.76 -29.54 30.53
C SER A 21 -37.82 -29.56 31.76
N LEU A 22 -37.34 -28.35 32.10
CA LEU A 22 -37.11 -27.70 33.41
C LEU A 22 -37.75 -28.36 34.65
N PRO A 23 -37.14 -28.27 35.87
CA PRO A 23 -37.11 -26.98 36.60
C PRO A 23 -35.93 -26.67 37.57
N LYS A 24 -35.71 -25.35 37.73
CA LYS A 24 -35.40 -24.58 38.96
C LYS A 24 -34.28 -25.05 39.91
N PHE A 25 -33.16 -24.31 39.93
CA PHE A 25 -32.67 -23.56 41.11
C PHE A 25 -31.40 -22.77 40.75
N TRP A 26 -31.47 -21.44 40.70
CA TRP A 26 -30.51 -20.51 41.32
C TRP A 26 -30.99 -19.07 41.07
N HIS A 27 -31.56 -18.49 42.13
CA HIS A 27 -32.01 -17.12 42.21
C HIS A 27 -31.20 -16.49 43.35
N ARG A 28 -30.35 -15.51 43.05
CA ARG A 28 -29.88 -14.39 43.91
C ARG A 28 -28.53 -13.88 43.42
N PHE A 29 -28.55 -12.88 42.53
CA PHE A 29 -27.84 -11.59 42.64
C PHE A 29 -27.94 -10.85 41.30
N CYS A 30 -29.05 -10.15 41.09
CA CYS A 30 -29.20 -9.11 40.06
C CYS A 30 -30.21 -8.11 40.61
N GLU A 31 -29.72 -7.06 41.26
CA GLU A 31 -30.43 -5.78 41.44
C GLU A 31 -29.45 -4.77 42.04
N GLN A 32 -28.70 -4.07 41.17
CA GLN A 32 -28.40 -2.64 41.33
C GLN A 32 -27.56 -2.11 40.15
N ILE A 33 -28.13 -1.07 39.52
CA ILE A 33 -27.50 -0.05 38.65
C ILE A 33 -27.44 -0.38 37.15
N VAL A 34 -28.61 -0.27 36.51
CA VAL A 34 -28.77 0.37 35.19
C VAL A 34 -29.82 1.47 35.36
N ALA A 35 -29.41 2.74 35.26
CA ALA A 35 -30.19 3.88 34.75
C ALA A 35 -29.61 5.22 35.26
N CYS A 36 -28.74 5.86 34.48
CA CYS A 36 -28.83 7.30 34.22
C CYS A 36 -27.79 7.79 33.20
N LYS A 37 -28.31 8.44 32.15
CA LYS A 37 -27.74 9.54 31.35
C LYS A 37 -26.87 9.21 30.14
N PHE A 38 -27.58 9.03 29.02
CA PHE A 38 -27.21 9.65 27.75
C PHE A 38 -27.58 11.15 27.76
N ALA A 39 -26.79 11.93 27.01
CA ALA A 39 -26.96 13.32 26.58
C ALA A 39 -26.74 14.44 27.62
N VAL A 40 -25.65 15.22 27.42
CA VAL A 40 -25.64 16.69 27.21
C VAL A 40 -24.19 17.23 27.24
N ASN A 41 -23.80 17.94 26.15
CA ASN A 41 -22.66 18.86 25.93
C ASN A 41 -21.24 18.23 25.77
N TYR A 42 -20.47 18.33 24.67
CA TYR A 42 -20.28 19.31 23.58
C TYR A 42 -20.34 20.80 24.00
N ILE A 43 -19.19 21.46 23.89
CA ILE A 43 -18.88 22.89 24.14
C ILE A 43 -18.62 23.29 25.61
N LYS A 44 -17.37 23.13 26.08
CA LYS A 44 -16.50 24.26 26.49
C LYS A 44 -15.06 23.82 26.76
N ARG A 45 -14.17 24.46 26.02
CA ARG A 45 -12.71 24.46 26.04
C ARG A 45 -12.12 25.17 27.27
N SER A 46 -10.87 24.81 27.58
CA SER A 46 -9.73 25.69 27.94
C SER A 46 -9.73 26.55 29.21
N CYS A 47 -8.54 26.58 29.84
CA CYS A 47 -7.99 27.55 30.81
C CYS A 47 -8.54 27.57 32.26
N PRO A 48 -7.72 27.21 33.26
CA PRO A 48 -7.93 27.63 34.64
C PRO A 48 -7.22 28.98 34.85
N ASN A 49 -7.99 30.06 34.93
CA ASN A 49 -7.68 31.28 35.71
C ASN A 49 -8.60 32.41 35.28
N THR A 50 -9.66 32.65 36.05
CA THR A 50 -10.03 33.96 36.64
C THR A 50 -11.46 33.91 37.17
N GLN A 51 -11.63 34.33 38.43
CA GLN A 51 -12.91 34.62 39.05
C GLN A 51 -13.57 35.80 38.33
N CYS A 52 -14.88 35.75 38.08
CA CYS A 52 -15.74 36.94 38.23
C CYS A 52 -17.23 36.61 38.28
N ASN A 53 -17.91 37.37 39.14
CA ASN A 53 -19.28 37.21 39.62
C ASN A 53 -20.36 37.75 38.66
N LEU A 54 -21.52 37.09 38.72
CA LEU A 54 -22.91 37.64 38.69
C LEU A 54 -23.49 38.35 37.44
N LYS A 55 -24.43 37.61 36.84
CA LYS A 55 -25.82 37.93 36.39
C LYS A 55 -26.11 38.83 35.16
N PRO A 56 -27.25 38.57 34.46
CA PRO A 56 -27.47 38.95 33.06
C PRO A 56 -28.56 40.02 32.88
N HIS A 57 -28.53 40.79 31.78
CA HIS A 57 -29.75 41.36 31.21
C HIS A 57 -29.70 41.61 29.69
N ARG A 58 -30.90 41.45 29.12
CA ARG A 58 -31.33 41.44 27.72
C ARG A 58 -31.09 42.78 26.99
N ARG A 59 -30.84 42.70 25.67
CA ARG A 59 -31.65 43.26 24.56
C ARG A 59 -30.77 43.53 23.32
N THR A 60 -31.19 43.02 22.16
CA THR A 60 -30.85 43.59 20.85
C THR A 60 -31.56 44.94 20.68
N PRO A 61 -30.98 45.89 19.92
CA PRO A 61 -31.47 46.09 18.54
C PRO A 61 -30.41 46.54 17.52
N HIS A 62 -30.84 46.51 16.25
CA HIS A 62 -30.22 46.99 15.01
C HIS A 62 -29.51 48.35 15.05
N LEU A 63 -28.46 48.54 14.23
CA LEU A 63 -28.24 49.67 13.28
C LEU A 63 -26.90 49.45 12.52
N LEU A 64 -26.90 49.35 11.19
CA LEU A 64 -26.55 50.38 10.19
C LEU A 64 -25.07 50.81 10.13
N CYS A 65 -24.40 50.34 9.07
CA CYS A 65 -23.50 51.02 8.11
C CYS A 65 -22.52 52.11 8.61
N ARG A 66 -21.22 51.92 8.36
CA ARG A 66 -20.35 52.91 7.67
C ARG A 66 -19.02 52.29 7.22
N LEU A 67 -18.79 52.41 5.91
CA LEU A 67 -17.49 52.36 5.24
C LEU A 67 -16.70 53.62 5.63
N ASP A 68 -15.42 53.48 5.93
CA ASP A 68 -14.47 54.60 5.89
C ASP A 68 -13.26 54.18 5.03
N GLU A 69 -13.29 54.68 3.80
CA GLU A 69 -12.16 54.80 2.90
C GLU A 69 -11.18 55.85 3.44
N LYS A 70 -9.87 55.56 3.40
CA LYS A 70 -8.84 56.60 3.36
C LYS A 70 -7.78 56.22 2.33
N VAL A 71 -7.94 56.83 1.15
CA VAL A 71 -6.92 57.00 0.11
C VAL A 71 -5.97 58.13 0.52
N PRO A 72 -4.65 57.97 0.34
CA PRO A 72 -3.77 59.13 0.17
C PRO A 72 -3.28 59.22 -1.28
N SER A 73 -3.42 60.43 -1.81
CA SER A 73 -3.01 60.95 -3.11
C SER A 73 -1.51 60.87 -3.39
N ALA A 74 -1.17 60.55 -4.65
CA ALA A 74 0.17 60.65 -5.22
C ALA A 74 0.58 62.11 -5.50
N PRO A 75 1.90 62.41 -5.52
CA PRO A 75 2.46 63.47 -6.35
C PRO A 75 3.29 62.89 -7.51
N TYR A 76 3.05 63.45 -8.69
CA TYR A 76 3.88 63.32 -9.89
C TYR A 76 5.26 63.96 -9.66
N GLY A 77 6.34 63.27 -10.05
CA GLY A 77 7.70 63.79 -10.13
C GLY A 77 8.67 62.67 -10.50
N GLY A 78 9.22 62.70 -11.71
CA GLY A 78 9.98 61.60 -12.28
C GLY A 78 11.42 61.49 -11.82
N GLU A 79 11.97 60.29 -11.96
CA GLU A 79 13.35 60.02 -12.40
C GLU A 79 13.43 58.54 -12.81
N TYR A 80 13.88 58.30 -14.05
CA TYR A 80 14.02 56.98 -14.66
C TYR A 80 15.36 56.39 -14.18
N ASP A 81 15.36 55.52 -13.15
CA ASP A 81 16.54 54.75 -12.76
C ASP A 81 16.60 53.44 -13.55
N SER A 82 17.48 53.41 -14.54
CA SER A 82 17.77 52.27 -15.42
C SER A 82 18.65 51.22 -14.73
N ARG A 83 18.18 50.66 -13.62
CA ARG A 83 18.77 49.43 -13.04
C ARG A 83 17.80 48.29 -13.23
N ALA A 84 18.03 47.52 -14.30
CA ALA A 84 17.48 46.19 -14.43
C ALA A 84 17.76 45.41 -13.13
N LYS A 85 16.72 45.16 -12.34
CA LYS A 85 16.77 44.10 -11.34
C LYS A 85 16.84 42.81 -12.14
N THR A 86 18.05 42.31 -12.33
CA THR A 86 18.28 40.91 -12.69
C THR A 86 17.52 40.10 -11.64
N ILE A 87 16.38 39.52 -12.03
CA ILE A 87 15.70 38.53 -11.20
C ILE A 87 16.69 37.38 -11.14
N ASP A 88 17.28 37.18 -9.97
CA ASP A 88 18.11 36.02 -9.71
C ASP A 88 17.19 34.78 -9.70
N LEU A 89 17.11 34.11 -10.84
CA LEU A 89 16.35 32.88 -11.04
C LEU A 89 16.97 31.70 -10.28
N SER A 90 18.09 31.86 -9.57
CA SER A 90 18.70 30.79 -8.76
C SER A 90 17.85 30.36 -7.55
N THR A 91 16.82 31.13 -7.18
CA THR A 91 15.96 30.84 -6.02
C THR A 91 14.72 29.99 -6.37
N TYR A 92 14.44 29.75 -7.65
CA TYR A 92 13.51 28.68 -8.04
C TYR A 92 14.31 27.41 -8.26
N HIS A 93 14.63 26.71 -7.16
CA HIS A 93 14.96 25.29 -7.28
C HIS A 93 13.71 24.59 -7.80
N ILE A 94 13.63 24.40 -9.12
CA ILE A 94 12.75 23.41 -9.72
C ILE A 94 13.26 22.09 -9.16
N MET A 95 12.59 21.57 -8.13
CA MET A 95 12.91 20.26 -7.59
C MET A 95 12.74 19.26 -8.73
N ALA A 96 13.77 18.45 -8.98
CA ALA A 96 13.65 17.37 -9.94
C ALA A 96 12.50 16.44 -9.52
N PRO A 97 11.74 15.88 -10.47
CA PRO A 97 10.65 14.98 -10.16
C PRO A 97 11.17 13.79 -9.37
N LYS A 98 10.35 13.28 -8.45
CA LYS A 98 10.73 12.15 -7.62
C LYS A 98 10.76 10.89 -8.45
N LYS A 99 11.88 10.18 -8.45
CA LYS A 99 12.02 8.92 -9.18
C LYS A 99 11.51 7.78 -8.32
N ILE A 100 10.52 7.04 -8.83
CA ILE A 100 9.93 5.92 -8.10
C ILE A 100 9.93 4.63 -8.93
N ILE A 101 10.05 3.52 -8.22
CA ILE A 101 9.73 2.17 -8.69
C ILE A 101 8.53 1.69 -7.87
N ILE A 102 7.54 1.08 -8.52
CA ILE A 102 6.41 0.43 -7.82
C ILE A 102 6.53 -1.08 -8.04
N ASP A 103 6.65 -1.85 -6.96
CA ASP A 103 6.59 -3.32 -6.95
C ASP A 103 5.24 -3.77 -6.38
N THR A 104 4.44 -4.46 -7.18
CA THR A 104 2.99 -4.61 -6.98
C THR A 104 2.46 -5.93 -7.52
N ASP A 105 1.36 -6.42 -6.97
CA ASP A 105 0.67 -7.65 -7.38
C ASP A 105 -0.81 -7.39 -7.70
N PRO A 106 -1.12 -6.64 -8.79
CA PRO A 106 -2.48 -6.20 -9.10
C PRO A 106 -3.42 -7.37 -9.50
N LEU A 107 -3.83 -8.15 -8.50
CA LEU A 107 -4.56 -9.41 -8.59
C LEU A 107 -5.86 -9.32 -7.79
N THR A 108 -6.91 -9.00 -8.49
CA THR A 108 -8.13 -8.43 -7.92
C THR A 108 -9.13 -9.46 -7.39
N LYS A 109 -8.69 -10.58 -6.79
CA LYS A 109 -9.64 -11.61 -6.31
C LYS A 109 -10.22 -11.32 -4.90
N CYS A 110 -9.59 -10.42 -4.14
CA CYS A 110 -10.04 -9.93 -2.83
C CYS A 110 -9.89 -8.40 -2.76
N GLU A 111 -10.36 -7.80 -1.67
CA GLU A 111 -10.28 -6.35 -1.35
C GLU A 111 -8.91 -5.72 -1.65
N GLN A 112 -7.84 -6.52 -1.62
CA GLN A 112 -6.45 -6.09 -1.71
C GLN A 112 -5.98 -5.78 -3.14
N GLY A 113 -6.24 -6.62 -4.15
CA GLY A 113 -5.64 -6.41 -5.48
C GLY A 113 -6.18 -5.23 -6.31
N ILE A 114 -7.32 -4.66 -5.90
CA ILE A 114 -7.93 -3.48 -6.54
C ILE A 114 -7.21 -2.21 -6.11
N ASP A 115 -6.59 -2.29 -4.95
CA ASP A 115 -5.87 -1.20 -4.33
C ASP A 115 -4.57 -0.89 -5.06
N ASP A 116 -3.88 -1.92 -5.58
CA ASP A 116 -2.74 -1.76 -6.49
C ASP A 116 -3.07 -0.91 -7.73
N ILE A 117 -4.23 -1.17 -8.36
CA ILE A 117 -4.66 -0.42 -9.54
C ILE A 117 -4.93 1.04 -9.17
N LEU A 118 -5.55 1.29 -8.03
CA LEU A 118 -5.76 2.65 -7.53
C LEU A 118 -4.41 3.35 -7.22
N ALA A 119 -3.43 2.61 -6.70
CA ALA A 119 -2.08 3.12 -6.41
C ALA A 119 -1.33 3.48 -7.71
N LEU A 120 -1.41 2.62 -8.73
CA LEU A 120 -0.86 2.90 -10.06
C LEU A 120 -1.55 4.10 -10.72
N LEU A 121 -2.89 4.18 -10.66
CA LEU A 121 -3.63 5.33 -11.17
C LEU A 121 -3.25 6.63 -10.44
N LEU A 122 -3.03 6.59 -9.13
CA LEU A 122 -2.52 7.73 -8.36
C LEU A 122 -1.13 8.17 -8.84
N ALA A 123 -0.20 7.23 -9.01
CA ALA A 123 1.15 7.53 -9.49
C ALA A 123 1.12 8.11 -10.91
N LEU A 124 0.34 7.51 -11.81
CA LEU A 124 0.27 7.93 -13.21
C LEU A 124 -0.47 9.25 -13.41
N SER A 125 -1.44 9.58 -12.55
CA SER A 125 -2.22 10.84 -12.59
C SER A 125 -1.46 12.05 -12.04
N ALA A 126 -0.35 11.84 -11.34
CA ALA A 126 0.49 12.92 -10.83
C ALA A 126 1.07 13.80 -11.96
N GLN A 127 1.45 15.03 -11.62
CA GLN A 127 2.07 15.95 -12.58
C GLN A 127 3.50 15.50 -12.93
N SER A 128 3.97 15.89 -14.12
CA SER A 128 5.32 15.57 -14.60
C SER A 128 6.45 16.12 -13.73
N GLU A 129 6.18 17.17 -12.96
CA GLU A 129 7.13 17.77 -12.03
C GLU A 129 7.11 17.09 -10.64
N GLU A 130 6.06 16.32 -10.32
CA GLU A 130 5.95 15.62 -9.05
C GLU A 130 6.74 14.31 -9.06
N VAL A 131 6.60 13.51 -10.13
CA VAL A 131 7.08 12.12 -10.14
C VAL A 131 7.48 11.62 -11.52
N GLU A 132 8.50 10.77 -11.53
CA GLU A 132 8.93 9.95 -12.66
C GLU A 132 8.80 8.47 -12.26
N LEU A 133 7.77 7.78 -12.78
CA LEU A 133 7.56 6.35 -12.55
C LEU A 133 8.44 5.55 -13.51
N LEU A 134 9.57 5.07 -13.01
CA LEU A 134 10.60 4.41 -13.83
C LEU A 134 10.25 2.96 -14.18
N LEU A 135 9.68 2.23 -13.21
CA LEU A 135 9.43 0.80 -13.30
C LEU A 135 8.17 0.42 -12.52
N ILE A 136 7.32 -0.38 -13.16
CA ILE A 136 6.29 -1.20 -12.54
C ILE A 136 6.79 -2.64 -12.56
N SER A 137 7.20 -3.12 -11.38
CA SER A 137 7.67 -4.47 -11.12
C SER A 137 6.47 -5.31 -10.68
N LEU A 138 6.20 -6.42 -11.38
CA LEU A 138 5.09 -7.31 -11.03
C LEU A 138 5.62 -8.48 -10.19
N THR A 139 4.95 -8.76 -9.08
CA THR A 139 5.20 -9.95 -8.25
C THR A 139 3.94 -10.80 -8.17
N PHE A 140 4.07 -12.05 -7.71
CA PHE A 140 2.92 -12.90 -7.44
C PHE A 140 2.15 -12.38 -6.23
N GLY A 141 0.89 -12.77 -6.14
CA GLY A 141 -0.01 -12.23 -5.14
C GLY A 141 -1.26 -13.05 -4.93
N ASN A 142 -2.32 -12.35 -4.56
CA ASN A 142 -3.51 -12.89 -3.91
C ASN A 142 -4.48 -13.66 -4.83
N ILE A 143 -4.03 -14.78 -5.40
CA ILE A 143 -4.92 -15.78 -6.01
C ILE A 143 -4.68 -17.16 -5.41
N GLU A 144 -5.75 -17.70 -4.82
CA GLU A 144 -5.92 -19.13 -4.59
C GLU A 144 -5.89 -19.86 -5.93
N VAL A 145 -4.82 -20.60 -6.21
CA VAL A 145 -4.79 -21.46 -7.38
C VAL A 145 -4.31 -22.85 -7.04
N ARG A 146 -5.28 -23.78 -7.04
CA ARG A 146 -5.09 -25.15 -7.53
C ARG A 146 -4.66 -25.20 -9.02
N SER A 147 -4.25 -24.08 -9.64
CA SER A 147 -3.90 -23.97 -11.05
C SER A 147 -2.56 -23.23 -11.22
N LEU A 148 -1.51 -24.01 -11.48
CA LEU A 148 -0.26 -23.65 -12.17
C LEU A 148 0.23 -22.17 -12.07
N PRO A 149 1.41 -21.90 -11.45
CA PRO A 149 2.02 -20.56 -11.26
C PRO A 149 1.97 -19.61 -12.47
N LEU A 150 2.13 -20.17 -13.67
CA LEU A 150 2.04 -19.47 -14.96
C LEU A 150 0.74 -18.67 -15.17
N LEU A 151 -0.36 -19.01 -14.49
CA LEU A 151 -1.66 -18.33 -14.66
C LEU A 151 -1.78 -17.04 -13.84
N THR A 152 -1.10 -16.97 -12.70
CA THR A 152 -1.18 -15.83 -11.77
C THR A 152 -0.50 -14.61 -12.38
N MET A 153 0.74 -14.78 -12.86
CA MET A 153 1.52 -13.67 -13.40
C MET A 153 0.93 -13.11 -14.70
N LYS A 154 0.36 -13.99 -15.54
CA LYS A 154 -0.44 -13.59 -16.72
C LYS A 154 -1.62 -12.70 -16.34
N SER A 155 -2.24 -12.95 -15.18
CA SER A 155 -3.36 -12.15 -14.69
C SER A 155 -2.91 -10.76 -14.20
N CYS A 156 -1.81 -10.67 -13.42
CA CYS A 156 -1.22 -9.38 -13.02
C CYS A 156 -0.95 -8.52 -14.26
N LEU A 157 -0.25 -9.11 -15.22
CA LEU A 157 0.14 -8.44 -16.45
C LEU A 157 -1.08 -7.99 -17.26
N ARG A 158 -2.10 -8.85 -17.38
CA ARG A 158 -3.34 -8.51 -18.09
C ARG A 158 -4.06 -7.32 -17.46
N ASN A 159 -4.09 -7.24 -16.12
CA ASN A 159 -4.74 -6.13 -15.41
C ASN A 159 -4.01 -4.81 -15.66
N VAL A 160 -2.67 -4.80 -15.57
CA VAL A 160 -1.86 -3.61 -15.86
C VAL A 160 -1.97 -3.18 -17.32
N VAL A 161 -1.90 -4.13 -18.27
CA VAL A 161 -2.07 -3.82 -19.70
C VAL A 161 -3.47 -3.27 -19.98
N SER A 162 -4.51 -3.85 -19.35
CA SER A 162 -5.89 -3.35 -19.47
C SER A 162 -6.02 -1.93 -18.93
N MET A 163 -5.40 -1.63 -17.78
CA MET A 163 -5.36 -0.28 -17.22
C MET A 163 -4.74 0.72 -18.23
N PHE A 164 -3.57 0.42 -18.79
CA PHE A 164 -2.95 1.30 -19.79
C PHE A 164 -3.82 1.50 -21.02
N HIS A 165 -4.50 0.45 -21.50
CA HIS A 165 -5.43 0.57 -22.61
C HIS A 165 -6.61 1.51 -22.29
N ILE A 166 -7.17 1.41 -21.07
CA ILE A 166 -8.25 2.31 -20.63
C ILE A 166 -7.74 3.75 -20.48
N LEU A 167 -6.53 3.95 -19.96
CA LEU A 167 -5.92 5.27 -19.87
C LEU A 167 -5.70 5.91 -21.25
N GLU A 168 -5.23 5.15 -22.24
CA GLU A 168 -5.11 5.61 -23.63
C GLU A 168 -6.46 6.09 -24.18
N ARG A 169 -7.54 5.33 -23.93
CA ARG A 169 -8.91 5.71 -24.31
C ARG A 169 -9.41 6.93 -23.57
N GLU A 170 -9.14 7.05 -22.28
CA GLU A 170 -9.51 8.20 -21.45
C GLU A 170 -8.82 9.48 -21.93
N MET A 171 -7.51 9.44 -22.18
CA MET A 171 -6.74 10.58 -22.68
C MET A 171 -7.23 11.01 -24.07
N GLN A 172 -7.50 10.05 -24.96
CA GLN A 172 -8.09 10.34 -26.27
C GLN A 172 -9.47 11.00 -26.12
N TRP A 173 -10.35 10.43 -25.29
CA TRP A 173 -11.68 10.98 -25.04
C TRP A 173 -11.60 12.41 -24.48
N ARG A 174 -10.70 12.68 -23.52
CA ARG A 174 -10.45 14.03 -22.97
C ARG A 174 -10.04 15.02 -24.05
N ARG A 175 -9.10 14.63 -24.93
CA ARG A 175 -8.62 15.45 -26.04
C ARG A 175 -9.76 15.82 -27.01
N GLU A 176 -10.57 14.84 -27.39
CA GLU A 176 -11.71 15.03 -28.30
C GLU A 176 -12.79 15.96 -27.71
N HIS A 177 -12.90 16.02 -26.38
CA HIS A 177 -13.85 16.87 -25.67
C HIS A 177 -13.24 18.19 -25.16
N GLY A 178 -12.02 18.55 -25.61
CA GLY A 178 -11.35 19.80 -25.23
C GLY A 178 -10.97 19.90 -23.75
N ARG A 179 -10.79 18.75 -23.08
CA ARG A 179 -10.36 18.65 -21.67
C ARG A 179 -8.85 18.43 -21.59
N PRO A 180 -8.18 18.82 -20.48
CA PRO A 180 -6.82 18.41 -20.20
C PRO A 180 -6.70 16.88 -20.22
N GLU A 181 -5.69 16.33 -20.90
CA GLU A 181 -5.52 14.87 -21.03
C GLU A 181 -5.27 14.18 -19.68
N GLY A 182 -4.72 14.90 -18.70
CA GLY A 182 -4.34 14.34 -17.40
C GLY A 182 -3.06 13.53 -17.50
N PHE A 183 -2.82 12.67 -16.49
CA PHE A 183 -1.73 11.68 -16.50
C PHE A 183 -0.34 12.22 -16.86
N GLY A 184 0.04 13.36 -16.25
CA GLY A 184 1.28 14.08 -16.59
C GLY A 184 2.54 13.23 -16.43
N ALA A 185 2.62 12.43 -15.37
CA ALA A 185 3.71 11.50 -15.13
C ALA A 185 3.86 10.48 -16.27
N LEU A 186 2.75 9.93 -16.77
CA LEU A 186 2.74 8.98 -17.89
C LEU A 186 3.21 9.62 -19.20
N HIS A 187 2.82 10.87 -19.44
CA HIS A 187 3.28 11.62 -20.62
C HIS A 187 4.78 11.93 -20.57
N ALA A 188 5.30 12.26 -19.38
CA ALA A 188 6.70 12.62 -19.20
C ALA A 188 7.62 11.40 -19.25
N CYS A 189 7.23 10.30 -18.61
CA CYS A 189 8.02 9.08 -18.57
C CYS A 189 7.13 7.86 -18.76
N ARG A 190 7.43 7.07 -19.80
CA ARG A 190 6.81 5.77 -20.01
C ARG A 190 7.44 4.77 -19.05
N PRO A 191 6.68 4.21 -18.10
CA PRO A 191 7.24 3.23 -17.19
C PRO A 191 7.65 1.96 -17.94
N VAL A 192 8.74 1.36 -17.48
CA VAL A 192 9.07 -0.02 -17.84
C VAL A 192 8.13 -0.94 -17.05
N ILE A 193 7.62 -2.00 -17.67
CA ILE A 193 6.87 -3.06 -17.00
C ILE A 193 7.71 -4.33 -17.05
N ALA A 194 7.96 -4.93 -15.89
CA ALA A 194 8.74 -6.14 -15.78
C ALA A 194 7.99 -7.20 -14.98
N VAL A 195 8.01 -8.42 -15.49
CA VAL A 195 7.43 -9.59 -14.82
C VAL A 195 8.47 -10.19 -13.87
N GLY A 196 8.08 -10.39 -12.61
CA GLY A 196 8.96 -10.87 -11.54
C GLY A 196 8.67 -12.29 -11.10
N ALA A 197 8.88 -12.55 -9.81
CA ALA A 197 8.72 -13.86 -9.21
C ALA A 197 7.26 -14.35 -9.27
N GLU A 198 7.06 -15.61 -9.66
CA GLU A 198 5.73 -16.24 -9.74
C GLU A 198 5.33 -16.98 -8.46
N ASP A 199 6.28 -17.21 -7.56
CA ASP A 199 6.14 -17.99 -6.33
C ASP A 199 6.99 -17.37 -5.20
N PRO A 200 6.63 -17.60 -3.92
CA PRO A 200 7.45 -17.20 -2.78
C PRO A 200 8.80 -17.91 -2.79
N LEU A 201 9.78 -17.36 -2.06
CA LEU A 201 11.13 -17.95 -1.96
C LEU A 201 11.14 -19.39 -1.42
N GLU A 202 10.18 -19.74 -0.56
CA GLU A 202 10.12 -21.07 0.07
C GLU A 202 8.73 -21.72 -0.11
N ASP A 203 8.73 -23.05 -0.28
CA ASP A 203 7.68 -23.91 -0.84
C ASP A 203 6.32 -23.96 -0.12
N GLN A 204 6.09 -23.18 0.93
CA GLN A 204 4.78 -23.18 1.61
C GLN A 204 3.79 -22.25 0.90
N LYS A 205 3.33 -22.72 -0.26
CA LYS A 205 2.25 -22.10 -1.05
C LYS A 205 0.97 -21.96 -0.23
N MET A 206 0.29 -20.84 -0.41
CA MET A 206 -0.93 -20.50 0.33
C MET A 206 -2.04 -21.55 0.13
N LEU A 207 -2.64 -21.99 1.24
CA LEU A 207 -3.98 -22.56 1.28
C LEU A 207 -4.91 -21.50 1.86
N ALA A 208 -5.42 -20.62 1.02
CA ALA A 208 -6.51 -19.72 1.38
C ALA A 208 -7.80 -20.28 0.77
N ASP A 209 -8.44 -21.22 1.47
CA ASP A 209 -9.78 -21.69 1.15
C ASP A 209 -10.75 -20.53 1.49
N TYR A 210 -11.12 -19.63 0.57
CA TYR A 210 -12.45 -18.94 0.60
C TYR A 210 -12.78 -17.89 -0.49
N PHE A 211 -12.35 -17.94 -1.77
CA PHE A 211 -12.83 -16.91 -2.73
C PHE A 211 -13.11 -17.42 -4.16
N HIS A 212 -14.32 -17.17 -4.69
CA HIS A 212 -14.75 -17.59 -6.03
C HIS A 212 -14.66 -16.46 -7.07
N GLY A 213 -13.84 -16.67 -8.11
CA GLY A 213 -13.70 -15.82 -9.30
C GLY A 213 -12.42 -16.18 -10.08
N THR A 214 -12.46 -16.35 -11.40
CA THR A 214 -11.33 -16.94 -12.17
C THR A 214 -10.31 -15.93 -12.70
N ASP A 215 -10.61 -14.63 -12.68
CA ASP A 215 -9.88 -13.66 -13.50
C ASP A 215 -9.53 -12.35 -12.76
N GLY A 216 -9.85 -12.25 -11.48
CA GLY A 216 -9.63 -11.07 -10.66
C GLY A 216 -10.58 -9.90 -10.97
N LEU A 217 -10.91 -9.56 -12.21
CA LEU A 217 -11.73 -8.36 -12.49
C LEU A 217 -13.22 -8.65 -12.69
N GLY A 218 -13.68 -9.86 -12.38
CA GLY A 218 -15.10 -10.22 -12.47
C GLY A 218 -15.60 -10.42 -13.91
N GLY A 219 -14.73 -10.79 -14.84
CA GLY A 219 -15.10 -11.20 -16.20
C GLY A 219 -15.06 -10.11 -17.28
N ILE A 220 -14.29 -9.02 -17.10
CA ILE A 220 -14.40 -7.81 -17.94
C ILE A 220 -13.50 -7.82 -19.21
N HIS A 221 -12.71 -8.87 -19.47
CA HIS A 221 -11.70 -8.81 -20.54
C HIS A 221 -12.20 -9.16 -21.96
N ALA A 222 -11.72 -8.38 -22.94
CA ALA A 222 -11.77 -8.68 -24.36
C ALA A 222 -10.38 -9.08 -24.90
N SER A 223 -10.33 -10.20 -25.64
CA SER A 223 -9.30 -10.78 -26.53
C SER A 223 -7.81 -10.79 -26.10
N GLU A 224 -7.21 -11.98 -26.18
CA GLU A 224 -5.81 -12.30 -25.88
C GLU A 224 -4.89 -12.12 -27.11
N THR A 225 -4.09 -11.05 -27.18
CA THR A 225 -3.09 -10.84 -28.27
C THR A 225 -1.70 -10.37 -27.82
N TRP A 226 -1.47 -10.14 -26.52
CA TRP A 226 -0.30 -9.37 -26.03
C TRP A 226 0.83 -10.20 -25.41
N GLU A 227 0.62 -11.49 -25.15
CA GLU A 227 1.54 -12.33 -24.36
C GLU A 227 2.97 -12.42 -24.93
N HIS A 228 3.12 -12.39 -26.26
CA HIS A 228 4.41 -12.50 -26.95
C HIS A 228 5.39 -11.34 -26.67
N MET A 229 4.91 -10.20 -26.16
CA MET A 229 5.75 -9.03 -25.86
C MET A 229 6.70 -9.28 -24.67
N PHE A 230 6.39 -10.26 -23.82
CA PHE A 230 7.10 -10.53 -22.56
C PHE A 230 7.82 -11.89 -22.55
N ASP A 231 7.84 -12.60 -23.69
CA ASP A 231 8.48 -13.91 -23.80
C ASP A 231 10.02 -13.78 -24.02
N PRO A 232 10.85 -14.27 -23.09
CA PRO A 232 12.31 -14.25 -23.23
C PRO A 232 12.84 -15.21 -24.31
N SER A 233 12.04 -16.16 -24.80
CA SER A 233 12.41 -17.10 -25.86
C SER A 233 12.24 -16.54 -27.28
N ALA A 234 11.58 -15.38 -27.43
CA ALA A 234 11.42 -14.71 -28.72
C ALA A 234 12.72 -14.04 -29.16
N ASP A 235 13.23 -14.43 -30.34
CA ASP A 235 14.49 -13.98 -30.96
C ASP A 235 14.66 -12.44 -30.86
N PRO A 236 15.74 -11.94 -30.23
CA PRO A 236 15.97 -10.51 -30.05
C PRO A 236 16.22 -9.74 -31.35
N THR A 237 16.40 -10.41 -32.49
CA THR A 237 16.76 -9.78 -33.78
C THR A 237 15.62 -9.63 -34.77
N VAL A 238 14.43 -10.19 -34.49
CA VAL A 238 13.27 -10.07 -35.39
C VAL A 238 12.15 -9.31 -34.68
N ILE A 239 12.17 -7.99 -34.82
CA ILE A 239 10.98 -7.16 -34.62
C ILE A 239 10.18 -7.29 -35.92
N GLU A 240 9.18 -8.17 -35.95
CA GLU A 240 8.18 -8.10 -37.01
C GLU A 240 7.47 -6.73 -36.90
N PRO A 241 7.42 -5.92 -37.98
CA PRO A 241 6.71 -4.67 -37.94
C PRO A 241 5.24 -4.94 -37.64
N ILE A 242 4.72 -4.31 -36.59
CA ILE A 242 3.28 -4.22 -36.34
C ILE A 242 2.64 -3.74 -37.64
N ARG A 243 1.68 -4.51 -38.16
CA ARG A 243 0.90 -4.14 -39.34
C ARG A 243 0.39 -2.71 -39.11
N THR A 244 0.82 -1.79 -39.97
CA THR A 244 0.44 -0.38 -39.94
C THR A 244 -1.07 -0.27 -40.05
N GLY A 245 -1.77 -0.16 -38.92
CA GLY A 245 -3.22 -0.21 -38.84
C GLY A 245 -3.80 -0.06 -37.43
N ASP A 246 -3.15 -0.61 -36.39
CA ASP A 246 -3.63 -0.48 -35.00
C ASP A 246 -2.63 0.30 -34.13
N SER A 247 -3.09 1.39 -33.53
CA SER A 247 -2.34 2.31 -32.66
C SER A 247 -2.12 1.78 -31.23
N ALA A 248 -2.15 0.47 -31.01
CA ALA A 248 -2.18 -0.12 -29.67
C ALA A 248 -0.76 -0.22 -29.05
N HIS A 249 -0.62 0.37 -27.84
CA HIS A 249 0.51 0.32 -26.88
C HIS A 249 1.65 1.33 -27.08
N ARG A 250 1.36 2.62 -26.81
CA ARG A 250 2.39 3.67 -26.70
C ARG A 250 2.67 4.12 -25.26
N SER A 251 1.99 3.57 -24.25
CA SER A 251 2.03 4.12 -22.89
C SER A 251 3.05 3.48 -21.94
N PHE A 252 3.62 2.31 -22.26
CA PHE A 252 4.62 1.64 -21.40
C PHE A 252 5.69 0.92 -22.22
N ILE A 253 6.79 0.52 -21.58
CA ILE A 253 7.86 -0.25 -22.21
C ILE A 253 7.88 -1.66 -21.60
N ALA A 254 7.57 -2.69 -22.39
CA ALA A 254 7.66 -4.08 -21.93
C ALA A 254 9.14 -4.49 -21.75
N SER A 255 9.50 -5.03 -20.58
CA SER A 255 10.81 -5.65 -20.37
C SER A 255 10.74 -7.17 -20.49
N LYS A 256 11.78 -7.73 -21.12
CA LYS A 256 12.07 -9.18 -21.12
C LYS A 256 12.96 -9.62 -19.95
N ARG A 257 13.50 -8.68 -19.17
CA ARG A 257 14.30 -9.00 -17.98
C ARG A 257 13.37 -9.24 -16.78
N PRO A 258 13.70 -10.20 -15.89
CA PRO A 258 12.97 -10.38 -14.65
C PRO A 258 12.94 -9.10 -13.81
N ALA A 259 11.85 -8.88 -13.10
CA ALA A 259 11.64 -7.62 -12.39
C ALA A 259 12.71 -7.29 -11.34
N HIS A 260 13.23 -8.29 -10.60
CA HIS A 260 14.35 -8.10 -9.67
C HIS A 260 15.64 -7.58 -10.36
N GLN A 261 15.90 -8.00 -11.60
CA GLN A 261 17.04 -7.50 -12.38
C GLN A 261 16.77 -6.11 -12.96
N GLU A 262 15.52 -5.81 -13.29
CA GLU A 262 15.10 -4.46 -13.69
C GLU A 262 15.24 -3.45 -12.56
N ILE A 263 14.88 -3.84 -11.33
CA ILE A 263 15.14 -3.03 -10.13
C ILE A 263 16.64 -2.70 -10.04
N LEU A 264 17.52 -3.70 -10.14
CA LEU A 264 18.97 -3.48 -10.09
C LEU A 264 19.48 -2.61 -11.26
N ARG A 265 18.94 -2.79 -12.46
CA ARG A 265 19.30 -1.96 -13.62
C ARG A 265 18.94 -0.50 -13.37
N VAL A 266 17.69 -0.23 -12.98
CA VAL A 266 17.21 1.13 -12.73
C VAL A 266 18.04 1.78 -11.62
N LEU A 267 18.37 1.06 -10.55
CA LEU A 267 19.22 1.57 -9.47
C LEU A 267 20.68 1.82 -9.92
N ARG A 268 21.22 1.06 -10.89
CA ARG A 268 22.54 1.30 -11.49
C ARG A 268 22.55 2.53 -12.39
N GLU A 269 21.50 2.72 -13.17
CA GLU A 269 21.37 3.80 -14.16
C GLU A 269 21.04 5.17 -13.52
N ASN A 270 20.62 5.19 -12.26
CA ASN A 270 20.33 6.41 -11.51
C ASN A 270 21.35 6.68 -10.41
N ASP A 271 21.50 7.95 -10.02
CA ASP A 271 22.39 8.33 -8.92
C ASP A 271 21.95 7.69 -7.60
N PRO A 272 22.89 7.28 -6.73
CA PRO A 272 22.55 6.77 -5.40
C PRO A 272 21.65 7.74 -4.63
N ASP A 273 20.77 7.20 -3.79
CA ASP A 273 19.88 7.96 -2.92
C ASP A 273 18.83 8.83 -3.64
N THR A 274 18.56 8.58 -4.93
CA THR A 274 17.57 9.34 -5.72
C THR A 274 16.28 8.58 -6.03
N VAL A 275 16.31 7.25 -6.06
CA VAL A 275 15.14 6.41 -6.40
C VAL A 275 14.49 5.88 -5.13
N THR A 276 13.18 6.10 -4.97
CA THR A 276 12.36 5.49 -3.92
C THR A 276 11.67 4.24 -4.47
N LEU A 277 11.82 3.11 -3.77
CA LEU A 277 11.14 1.86 -4.14
C LEU A 277 9.90 1.70 -3.27
N VAL A 278 8.72 1.70 -3.89
CA VAL A 278 7.42 1.52 -3.25
C VAL A 278 6.98 0.07 -3.48
N ALA A 279 7.12 -0.77 -2.46
CA ALA A 279 6.73 -2.18 -2.50
C ALA A 279 5.37 -2.35 -1.82
N VAL A 280 4.36 -2.64 -2.62
CA VAL A 280 2.97 -2.83 -2.19
C VAL A 280 2.46 -4.26 -2.37
N GLY A 281 3.30 -5.16 -2.91
CA GLY A 281 3.08 -6.60 -2.89
C GLY A 281 4.10 -7.39 -2.06
N PRO A 282 4.09 -8.73 -2.14
CA PRO A 282 5.09 -9.58 -1.48
C PRO A 282 6.53 -9.22 -1.86
N LEU A 283 7.43 -9.15 -0.88
CA LEU A 283 8.78 -8.60 -1.03
C LEU A 283 9.78 -9.50 -1.78
N THR A 284 9.31 -10.52 -2.50
CA THR A 284 10.11 -11.55 -3.16
C THR A 284 11.06 -10.97 -4.20
N ASN A 285 10.58 -10.07 -5.06
CA ASN A 285 11.42 -9.39 -6.05
C ASN A 285 12.56 -8.59 -5.40
N LEU A 286 12.29 -7.91 -4.28
CA LEU A 286 13.31 -7.16 -3.54
C LEU A 286 14.31 -8.09 -2.85
N ALA A 287 13.83 -9.21 -2.31
CA ALA A 287 14.69 -10.22 -1.69
C ALA A 287 15.63 -10.88 -2.70
N LEU A 288 15.14 -11.13 -3.92
CA LEU A 288 15.92 -11.61 -5.06
C LEU A 288 16.94 -10.56 -5.53
N ALA A 289 16.49 -9.31 -5.75
CA ALA A 289 17.35 -8.21 -6.20
C ALA A 289 18.52 -7.98 -5.22
N SER A 290 18.21 -7.91 -3.93
CA SER A 290 19.23 -7.74 -2.90
C SER A 290 20.12 -8.97 -2.70
N ALA A 291 19.66 -10.17 -3.06
CA ALA A 291 20.50 -11.39 -3.05
C ALA A 291 21.50 -11.40 -4.19
N GLU A 292 21.07 -10.96 -5.36
CA GLU A 292 21.91 -10.89 -6.55
C GLU A 292 22.98 -9.81 -6.39
N ASP A 293 22.61 -8.60 -5.98
CA ASP A 293 23.55 -7.50 -5.76
C ASP A 293 23.06 -6.55 -4.65
N ALA A 294 23.51 -6.84 -3.42
CA ALA A 294 23.15 -6.06 -2.23
C ALA A 294 23.63 -4.60 -2.30
N GLU A 295 24.82 -4.34 -2.87
CA GLU A 295 25.38 -2.99 -2.94
C GLU A 295 24.62 -2.13 -3.94
N THR A 296 24.29 -2.69 -5.10
CA THR A 296 23.41 -2.01 -6.06
C THR A 296 22.03 -1.78 -5.46
N PHE A 297 21.43 -2.78 -4.82
CA PHE A 297 20.11 -2.64 -4.20
C PHE A 297 20.10 -1.53 -3.14
N LEU A 298 21.16 -1.43 -2.34
CA LEU A 298 21.30 -0.39 -1.33
C LEU A 298 21.41 1.01 -1.93
N ARG A 299 21.69 1.21 -3.22
CA ARG A 299 21.67 2.56 -3.83
C ARG A 299 20.31 3.25 -3.76
N VAL A 300 19.23 2.52 -3.45
CA VAL A 300 17.90 3.08 -3.20
C VAL A 300 17.94 4.17 -2.10
N LYS A 301 17.15 5.22 -2.28
CA LYS A 301 16.94 6.28 -1.27
C LYS A 301 16.29 5.70 -0.02
N GLU A 302 15.15 5.04 -0.24
CA GLU A 302 14.36 4.37 0.79
C GLU A 302 13.45 3.33 0.14
N VAL A 303 13.08 2.32 0.91
CA VAL A 303 12.04 1.35 0.56
C VAL A 303 10.81 1.65 1.39
N VAL A 304 9.69 1.94 0.74
CA VAL A 304 8.38 2.14 1.32
C VAL A 304 7.62 0.82 1.18
N VAL A 305 7.29 0.18 2.29
CA VAL A 305 6.66 -1.15 2.30
C VAL A 305 5.23 -1.03 2.82
N MET A 306 4.24 -1.38 1.99
CA MET A 306 2.93 -1.75 2.50
C MET A 306 3.02 -3.19 2.98
N GLY A 307 2.83 -3.39 4.28
CA GLY A 307 2.78 -4.73 4.82
C GLY A 307 3.01 -4.82 6.33
N GLY A 308 2.65 -5.96 6.87
CA GLY A 308 2.69 -6.23 8.31
C GLY A 308 1.50 -5.67 9.08
N ALA A 309 1.26 -6.25 10.25
CA ALA A 309 0.35 -5.76 11.26
C ALA A 309 1.11 -5.79 12.59
N VAL A 310 1.27 -4.63 13.24
CA VAL A 310 2.16 -4.52 14.41
C VAL A 310 1.36 -4.42 15.70
N ASN A 311 0.40 -3.49 15.77
CA ASN A 311 -0.47 -3.28 16.93
C ASN A 311 -1.93 -3.63 16.65
N GLU A 312 -2.24 -4.05 15.42
CA GLU A 312 -3.58 -4.45 14.99
C GLU A 312 -3.63 -5.94 14.61
N PRO A 313 -4.82 -6.56 14.56
CA PRO A 313 -5.00 -7.89 13.98
C PRO A 313 -4.53 -7.94 12.52
N GLY A 314 -4.11 -9.13 12.09
CA GLY A 314 -3.85 -9.39 10.68
C GLY A 314 -5.12 -9.49 9.83
N ASN A 315 -4.96 -9.46 8.50
CA ASN A 315 -6.06 -9.56 7.54
C ASN A 315 -6.14 -10.94 6.83
N VAL A 316 -5.02 -11.68 6.69
CA VAL A 316 -5.00 -13.04 6.11
C VAL A 316 -5.02 -14.12 7.18
N THR A 317 -4.38 -13.87 8.32
CA THR A 317 -4.50 -14.67 9.54
C THR A 317 -4.76 -13.73 10.72
N PRO A 318 -5.12 -14.22 11.92
CA PRO A 318 -5.37 -13.35 13.07
C PRO A 318 -4.22 -12.40 13.43
N VAL A 319 -2.98 -12.71 13.02
CA VAL A 319 -1.77 -11.97 13.41
C VAL A 319 -0.88 -11.52 12.25
N ALA A 320 -1.19 -11.94 11.02
CA ALA A 320 -0.37 -11.64 9.85
C ALA A 320 -1.16 -10.85 8.80
N GLU A 321 -0.49 -9.85 8.28
CA GLU A 321 -0.90 -9.16 7.07
C GLU A 321 -0.45 -9.97 5.84
N PHE A 322 -1.22 -9.88 4.77
CA PHE A 322 -1.07 -10.66 3.54
C PHE A 322 0.32 -10.62 2.91
N ASN A 323 0.88 -9.46 2.58
CA ASN A 323 2.17 -9.34 1.89
C ASN A 323 3.31 -9.95 2.71
N ALA A 324 3.32 -9.68 4.02
CA ALA A 324 4.27 -10.28 4.94
C ALA A 324 4.07 -11.80 5.10
N TYR A 325 2.84 -12.30 5.01
CA TYR A 325 2.53 -13.72 5.08
C TYR A 325 2.89 -14.48 3.79
N ALA A 326 2.56 -13.91 2.65
CA ALA A 326 2.73 -14.46 1.31
C ALA A 326 4.19 -14.88 1.08
N ASP A 327 5.14 -14.03 1.46
CA ASP A 327 6.55 -14.38 1.52
C ASP A 327 7.24 -13.83 2.79
N ALA A 328 6.99 -14.52 3.90
CA ALA A 328 7.60 -14.19 5.20
C ALA A 328 9.14 -14.25 5.17
N PHE A 329 9.73 -15.13 4.35
CA PHE A 329 11.18 -15.24 4.21
C PHE A 329 11.76 -14.03 3.48
N ALA A 330 11.14 -13.62 2.38
CA ALA A 330 11.53 -12.40 1.68
C ALA A 330 11.40 -11.17 2.58
N ALA A 331 10.29 -11.05 3.32
CA ALA A 331 10.08 -9.92 4.23
C ALA A 331 11.13 -9.88 5.35
N ALA A 332 11.38 -11.00 6.04
CA ALA A 332 12.42 -11.09 7.06
C ALA A 332 13.81 -10.71 6.52
N ARG A 333 14.13 -11.20 5.31
CA ARG A 333 15.41 -10.96 4.64
C ARG A 333 15.59 -9.49 4.24
N VAL A 334 14.59 -8.85 3.64
CA VAL A 334 14.64 -7.41 3.30
C VAL A 334 14.74 -6.56 4.57
N PHE A 335 13.99 -6.91 5.62
CA PHE A 335 14.06 -6.21 6.91
C PHE A 335 15.46 -6.31 7.54
N ALA A 336 16.16 -7.43 7.37
CA ALA A 336 17.51 -7.61 7.88
C ALA A 336 18.53 -6.61 7.30
N LEU A 337 18.33 -6.09 6.09
CA LEU A 337 19.19 -5.05 5.50
C LEU A 337 19.13 -3.71 6.26
N THR A 338 18.11 -3.50 7.08
CA THR A 338 18.01 -2.33 7.97
C THR A 338 18.92 -2.46 9.19
N SER A 339 19.39 -3.67 9.51
CA SER A 339 20.24 -3.92 10.67
C SER A 339 21.69 -3.47 10.44
N PRO A 340 22.40 -2.97 11.47
CA PRO A 340 23.86 -2.80 11.42
C PRO A 340 24.59 -4.13 11.16
N ASN A 341 23.97 -5.26 11.55
CA ASN A 341 24.48 -6.60 11.30
C ASN A 341 23.33 -7.50 10.82
N PRO A 342 23.06 -7.56 9.49
CA PRO A 342 21.94 -8.31 8.93
C PRO A 342 21.86 -9.76 9.36
N LYS A 343 23.01 -10.42 9.62
CA LYS A 343 23.06 -11.82 10.06
C LYS A 343 22.28 -12.08 11.35
N THR A 344 22.07 -11.05 12.18
CA THR A 344 21.39 -11.17 13.47
C THR A 344 19.88 -11.33 13.35
N THR A 345 19.30 -11.02 12.19
CA THR A 345 17.85 -11.08 11.93
C THR A 345 17.50 -11.82 10.64
N MET A 346 18.50 -12.34 9.92
CA MET A 346 18.27 -13.19 8.76
C MET A 346 17.44 -14.43 9.13
N PRO A 347 16.44 -14.81 8.31
CA PRO A 347 15.66 -16.00 8.56
C PRO A 347 16.50 -17.27 8.37
N SER A 348 16.34 -18.23 9.29
CA SER A 348 16.94 -19.55 9.18
C SER A 348 16.27 -20.37 8.08
N GLY A 349 17.05 -21.10 7.27
CA GLY A 349 16.51 -22.02 6.27
C GLY A 349 16.13 -21.38 4.94
N THR A 350 16.69 -20.22 4.59
CA THR A 350 16.56 -19.63 3.25
C THR A 350 17.49 -20.29 2.23
N THR A 351 17.00 -20.49 1.01
CA THR A 351 17.78 -20.92 -0.16
C THR A 351 18.73 -19.86 -0.73
N LEU A 352 18.49 -18.57 -0.44
CA LEU A 352 19.30 -17.47 -0.94
C LEU A 352 20.59 -17.26 -0.12
N PRO A 353 21.69 -16.80 -0.74
CA PRO A 353 22.93 -16.55 -0.02
C PRO A 353 22.78 -15.46 1.04
N SER A 354 23.50 -15.60 2.15
CA SER A 354 23.60 -14.56 3.17
C SER A 354 24.23 -13.28 2.62
N TYR A 355 23.81 -12.13 3.14
CA TYR A 355 24.43 -10.85 2.79
C TYR A 355 25.92 -10.78 3.20
N PRO A 356 26.75 -10.02 2.46
CA PRO A 356 28.11 -9.71 2.86
C PRO A 356 28.21 -9.19 4.30
N ALA A 357 29.32 -9.49 4.98
CA ALA A 357 29.53 -9.06 6.36
C ALA A 357 29.71 -7.54 6.53
N LYS A 358 30.07 -6.85 5.45
CA LYS A 358 30.20 -5.39 5.39
C LYS A 358 29.41 -4.91 4.19
N LEU A 359 28.46 -4.01 4.43
CA LEU A 359 27.66 -3.32 3.43
C LEU A 359 28.01 -1.83 3.47
N SER A 360 27.89 -1.12 2.36
CA SER A 360 28.18 0.32 2.29
C SER A 360 27.29 1.18 3.19
N LYS A 361 26.02 0.76 3.37
CA LYS A 361 25.08 1.39 4.29
C LYS A 361 23.95 0.43 4.69
N GLN A 362 23.14 0.86 5.67
CA GLN A 362 21.89 0.20 6.03
C GLN A 362 20.77 0.66 5.08
N LEU A 363 19.79 -0.21 4.85
CA LEU A 363 18.57 0.14 4.13
C LEU A 363 17.70 1.07 4.99
N THR A 364 17.27 2.20 4.42
CA THR A 364 16.19 3.01 4.98
C THR A 364 14.86 2.36 4.59
N LEU A 365 14.18 1.70 5.52
CA LEU A 365 12.88 1.09 5.29
C LEU A 365 11.80 1.81 6.09
N ARG A 366 10.74 2.23 5.40
CA ARG A 366 9.53 2.77 6.00
C ARG A 366 8.39 1.79 5.87
N LEU A 367 7.89 1.32 7.00
CA LEU A 367 6.83 0.34 7.06
C LEU A 367 5.49 1.04 7.23
N PHE A 368 4.54 0.70 6.35
CA PHE A 368 3.15 1.09 6.38
C PHE A 368 2.31 -0.15 6.70
N PRO A 369 2.24 -0.54 7.98
CA PRO A 369 1.44 -1.69 8.38
C PRO A 369 -0.06 -1.37 8.42
N LEU A 370 -0.88 -2.39 8.67
CA LEU A 370 -2.32 -2.25 8.85
C LEU A 370 -2.71 -1.14 9.83
N ASP A 371 -1.89 -0.93 10.88
CA ASP A 371 -2.03 0.12 11.90
C ASP A 371 -2.28 1.53 11.33
N ILE A 372 -1.65 1.87 10.19
CA ILE A 372 -1.84 3.17 9.53
C ILE A 372 -2.78 3.06 8.33
N THR A 373 -2.73 1.96 7.57
CA THR A 373 -3.49 1.85 6.33
C THR A 373 -4.99 1.70 6.56
N HIS A 374 -5.44 1.03 7.64
CA HIS A 374 -6.87 0.92 7.96
C HIS A 374 -7.54 2.26 8.26
N ARG A 375 -6.76 3.32 8.52
CA ARG A 375 -7.28 4.66 8.78
C ARG A 375 -7.53 5.47 7.51
N HIS A 376 -7.20 4.90 6.35
CA HIS A 376 -7.32 5.51 5.04
C HIS A 376 -8.34 4.72 4.24
N GLY A 377 -9.55 5.26 4.13
CA GLY A 377 -10.67 4.58 3.49
C GLY A 377 -11.27 5.36 2.34
N MET A 378 -12.00 4.64 1.50
CA MET A 378 -12.91 5.18 0.50
C MET A 378 -14.25 4.47 0.57
N THR A 379 -15.27 5.22 0.99
CA THR A 379 -16.63 4.69 1.07
C THR A 379 -17.28 4.58 -0.31
N ARG A 380 -18.20 3.61 -0.46
CA ARG A 380 -19.05 3.46 -1.65
C ARG A 380 -19.80 4.75 -1.98
N GLY A 381 -20.28 5.45 -0.95
CA GLY A 381 -20.96 6.74 -1.08
C GLY A 381 -20.08 7.80 -1.71
N LEU A 382 -18.87 7.96 -1.17
CA LEU A 382 -17.87 8.91 -1.67
C LEU A 382 -17.48 8.61 -3.11
N PHE A 383 -17.15 7.34 -3.41
CA PHE A 383 -16.77 6.89 -4.74
C PHE A 383 -17.86 7.23 -5.76
N ARG A 384 -19.11 6.81 -5.49
CA ARG A 384 -20.23 7.05 -6.41
C ARG A 384 -20.47 8.55 -6.63
N GLN A 385 -20.39 9.36 -5.57
CA GLN A 385 -20.59 10.81 -5.70
C GLN A 385 -19.50 11.47 -6.57
N ALA A 386 -18.24 11.10 -6.36
CA ALA A 386 -17.11 11.65 -7.10
C ALA A 386 -17.12 11.21 -8.57
N VAL A 387 -17.50 9.96 -8.85
CA VAL A 387 -17.42 9.37 -10.20
C VAL A 387 -18.65 9.67 -11.06
N ALA A 388 -19.82 9.96 -10.46
CA ALA A 388 -21.07 10.20 -11.20
C ALA A 388 -20.96 11.28 -12.30
N PRO A 389 -20.38 12.48 -12.08
CA PRO A 389 -20.24 13.48 -13.15
C PRO A 389 -19.39 13.02 -14.33
N HIS A 390 -18.40 12.14 -14.09
CA HIS A 390 -17.52 11.61 -15.12
C HIS A 390 -18.21 10.49 -15.92
N LEU A 391 -19.02 9.66 -15.26
CA LEU A 391 -19.89 8.68 -15.91
C LEU A 391 -20.93 9.35 -16.81
N GLU A 392 -21.59 10.40 -16.31
CA GLU A 392 -22.58 11.15 -17.10
C GLU A 392 -21.95 11.81 -18.34
N ALA A 393 -20.67 12.19 -18.25
CA ALA A 393 -19.91 12.71 -19.37
C ALA A 393 -19.43 11.63 -20.35
N GLY A 394 -19.49 10.34 -19.99
CA GLY A 394 -19.03 9.23 -20.82
C GLY A 394 -17.52 8.97 -20.75
N SER A 395 -16.88 9.23 -19.60
CA SER A 395 -15.45 8.95 -19.38
C SER A 395 -15.17 7.43 -19.39
N PRO A 396 -14.32 6.93 -20.30
CA PRO A 396 -13.91 5.52 -20.32
C PRO A 396 -13.30 5.04 -19.00
N LEU A 397 -12.51 5.89 -18.34
CA LEU A 397 -11.92 5.56 -17.04
C LEU A 397 -12.98 5.44 -15.95
N ALA A 398 -13.95 6.36 -15.91
CA ALA A 398 -15.05 6.33 -14.96
C ALA A 398 -15.91 5.07 -15.12
N GLU A 399 -16.20 4.66 -16.36
CA GLU A 399 -16.95 3.43 -16.65
C GLU A 399 -16.20 2.19 -16.17
N TRP A 400 -14.91 2.09 -16.49
CA TRP A 400 -14.07 0.97 -16.10
C TRP A 400 -13.90 0.88 -14.57
N MET A 401 -13.59 2.01 -13.92
CA MET A 401 -13.48 2.10 -12.45
C MET A 401 -14.78 1.71 -11.77
N SER A 402 -15.93 2.19 -12.28
CA SER A 402 -17.23 1.85 -11.70
C SER A 402 -17.54 0.37 -11.79
N ALA A 403 -17.13 -0.30 -12.87
CA ALA A 403 -17.39 -1.72 -13.06
C ALA A 403 -16.67 -2.59 -12.02
N PHE A 404 -15.35 -2.39 -11.83
CA PHE A 404 -14.59 -3.19 -10.86
C PHE A 404 -14.90 -2.78 -9.42
N MET A 405 -15.05 -1.47 -9.13
CA MET A 405 -15.37 -0.99 -7.78
C MET A 405 -16.74 -1.47 -7.30
N ALA A 406 -17.72 -1.60 -8.20
CA ALA A 406 -19.01 -2.15 -7.85
C ALA A 406 -18.90 -3.61 -7.40
N HIS A 407 -17.99 -4.41 -7.97
CA HIS A 407 -17.70 -5.75 -7.49
C HIS A 407 -17.02 -5.71 -6.11
N THR A 408 -16.00 -4.87 -5.93
CA THR A 408 -15.30 -4.69 -4.64
C THR A 408 -16.25 -4.42 -3.50
N PHE A 409 -17.10 -3.40 -3.64
CA PHE A 409 -18.00 -3.01 -2.56
C PHE A 409 -19.05 -4.08 -2.27
N ARG A 410 -19.49 -4.86 -3.27
CA ARG A 410 -20.38 -6.01 -3.02
C ARG A 410 -19.66 -7.12 -2.25
N THR A 411 -18.40 -7.37 -2.56
CA THR A 411 -17.58 -8.36 -1.86
C THR A 411 -17.36 -7.93 -0.40
N ILE A 412 -16.95 -6.69 -0.14
CA ILE A 412 -16.78 -6.15 1.22
C ILE A 412 -18.08 -6.27 2.02
N GLU A 413 -19.21 -5.82 1.44
CA GLU A 413 -20.54 -5.91 2.06
C GLU A 413 -20.97 -7.36 2.36
N SER A 414 -20.44 -8.35 1.62
CA SER A 414 -20.71 -9.77 1.88
C SER A 414 -19.85 -10.37 2.99
N LEU A 415 -18.65 -9.83 3.21
CA LEU A 415 -17.68 -10.31 4.22
C LEU A 415 -17.89 -9.65 5.59
N HIS A 416 -18.35 -8.40 5.60
CA HIS A 416 -18.49 -7.59 6.80
C HIS A 416 -19.95 -7.33 7.15
N ARG A 417 -20.40 -7.83 8.30
CA ARG A 417 -21.81 -7.72 8.76
C ARG A 417 -22.24 -6.29 9.11
N ASP A 418 -21.28 -5.42 9.37
CA ASP A 418 -21.44 -4.03 9.83
C ASP A 418 -21.27 -3.00 8.70
N GLN A 419 -20.84 -3.44 7.51
CA GLN A 419 -20.70 -2.59 6.34
C GLN A 419 -21.88 -2.79 5.39
N VAL A 420 -22.76 -1.80 5.32
CA VAL A 420 -23.97 -1.84 4.48
C VAL A 420 -24.16 -0.52 3.77
N GLY A 421 -24.68 -0.56 2.55
CA GLY A 421 -25.11 0.66 1.90
C GLY A 421 -23.92 1.53 1.50
N ASP A 422 -24.09 2.83 1.62
CA ASP A 422 -23.06 3.80 1.25
C ASP A 422 -21.88 3.85 2.21
N ALA A 423 -22.03 3.22 3.39
CA ALA A 423 -21.02 3.17 4.44
C ALA A 423 -20.01 2.03 4.24
N VAL A 424 -20.20 1.15 3.25
CA VAL A 424 -19.18 0.17 2.86
C VAL A 424 -17.90 0.91 2.50
N ASP A 425 -16.80 0.54 3.15
CA ASP A 425 -15.53 1.25 3.12
C ASP A 425 -14.42 0.31 2.62
N LEU A 426 -13.75 0.74 1.56
CA LEU A 426 -12.55 0.08 1.06
C LEU A 426 -11.35 0.72 1.75
N SER A 427 -10.55 -0.09 2.46
CA SER A 427 -9.23 0.36 2.95
C SER A 427 -8.27 0.56 1.79
N LEU A 428 -7.59 1.70 1.76
CA LEU A 428 -6.62 2.10 0.74
C LEU A 428 -5.20 1.90 1.26
N HIS A 429 -4.77 0.66 1.36
CA HIS A 429 -3.43 0.23 1.75
C HIS A 429 -2.31 0.73 0.82
N ASP A 430 -2.38 0.37 -0.45
CA ASP A 430 -1.29 0.59 -1.41
C ASP A 430 -1.21 2.04 -1.90
N PRO A 431 -2.34 2.73 -2.17
CA PRO A 431 -2.31 4.12 -2.58
C PRO A 431 -1.72 5.04 -1.50
N VAL A 432 -1.82 4.69 -0.21
CA VAL A 432 -1.18 5.46 0.87
C VAL A 432 0.34 5.45 0.73
N CYS A 433 0.93 4.33 0.34
CA CYS A 433 2.38 4.21 0.14
C CYS A 433 2.86 5.03 -1.06
N VAL A 434 2.11 5.00 -2.17
CA VAL A 434 2.37 5.86 -3.33
C VAL A 434 2.19 7.32 -2.94
N TRP A 435 1.15 7.66 -2.18
CA TRP A 435 0.93 9.03 -1.72
C TRP A 435 2.07 9.54 -0.84
N TYR A 436 2.58 8.70 0.07
CA TYR A 436 3.79 9.03 0.83
C TYR A 436 4.96 9.31 -0.12
N ALA A 437 5.23 8.47 -1.10
CA ALA A 437 6.31 8.71 -2.05
C ALA A 437 6.15 10.07 -2.79
N LEU A 438 4.91 10.42 -3.16
CA LEU A 438 4.59 11.70 -3.79
C LEU A 438 4.70 12.91 -2.83
N THR A 439 4.53 12.72 -1.52
CA THR A 439 4.38 13.81 -0.55
C THR A 439 5.24 13.69 0.71
N ALA A 440 6.33 12.94 0.66
CA ALA A 440 7.18 12.61 1.81
C ALA A 440 7.70 13.81 2.61
N GLU A 441 7.74 15.01 2.03
CA GLU A 441 8.16 16.26 2.68
C GLU A 441 7.06 16.88 3.56
N ASP A 442 5.81 16.42 3.44
CA ASP A 442 4.71 16.89 4.27
C ASP A 442 4.93 16.49 5.73
N ALA A 443 4.90 17.48 6.62
CA ALA A 443 5.12 17.31 8.06
C ALA A 443 4.03 16.48 8.77
N GLY A 444 2.93 16.17 8.09
CA GLY A 444 1.90 15.23 8.54
C GLY A 444 2.39 13.78 8.55
N TRP A 445 3.36 13.42 7.72
CA TRP A 445 3.99 12.09 7.77
C TRP A 445 4.88 11.97 8.99
N LYS A 446 4.50 11.11 9.93
CA LYS A 446 5.27 10.90 11.16
C LYS A 446 5.50 9.42 11.42
N PRO A 447 6.76 9.01 11.67
CA PRO A 447 7.02 7.69 12.21
C PRO A 447 6.52 7.61 13.66
N SER A 448 6.38 6.39 14.18
CA SER A 448 6.08 6.14 15.58
C SER A 448 7.17 6.70 16.50
N ASP A 449 6.82 7.03 17.74
CA ASP A 449 7.79 7.48 18.75
C ASP A 449 8.83 6.40 19.11
N ALA A 450 8.53 5.13 18.81
CA ALA A 450 9.45 4.02 19.01
C ALA A 450 10.43 3.83 17.84
N SER A 451 10.20 4.48 16.69
CA SER A 451 11.04 4.36 15.51
C SER A 451 12.43 4.97 15.68
N PRO A 452 13.48 4.37 15.10
CA PRO A 452 13.48 3.08 14.41
C PRO A 452 13.28 1.90 15.38
N GLU A 453 12.42 0.95 15.00
CA GLU A 453 12.03 -0.22 15.80
C GLU A 453 12.72 -1.52 15.30
N ASP A 454 13.03 -2.44 16.21
CA ASP A 454 13.42 -3.82 15.87
C ASP A 454 12.14 -4.64 15.60
N ILE A 455 11.64 -4.55 14.38
CA ILE A 455 10.49 -5.34 13.89
C ILE A 455 11.03 -6.55 13.13
N ARG A 456 10.66 -7.76 13.55
CA ARG A 456 11.07 -9.02 12.90
C ARG A 456 9.85 -9.74 12.33
N VAL A 457 10.04 -10.55 11.30
CA VAL A 457 8.96 -11.33 10.69
C VAL A 457 9.11 -12.80 11.12
N GLU A 458 8.05 -13.39 11.68
CA GLU A 458 8.02 -14.82 11.98
C GLU A 458 7.89 -15.63 10.70
N THR A 459 8.81 -16.57 10.44
CA THR A 459 8.86 -17.30 9.17
C THR A 459 8.37 -18.74 9.25
N THR A 460 8.27 -19.33 10.44
CA THR A 460 8.08 -20.79 10.61
C THR A 460 6.88 -21.18 11.47
N GLY A 461 6.39 -20.29 12.34
CA GLY A 461 5.31 -20.61 13.27
C GLY A 461 4.02 -21.04 12.54
N GLN A 462 3.46 -22.18 12.95
CA GLN A 462 2.23 -22.75 12.35
C GLN A 462 1.06 -21.76 12.30
N TRP A 463 0.91 -20.92 13.34
CA TRP A 463 -0.21 -19.99 13.50
C TRP A 463 0.20 -18.52 13.38
N THR A 464 1.51 -18.26 13.31
CA THR A 464 2.08 -16.91 13.45
C THR A 464 3.04 -16.54 12.32
N ARG A 465 3.20 -17.40 11.31
CA ARG A 465 3.93 -17.04 10.08
C ARG A 465 3.44 -15.70 9.54
N GLY A 466 4.36 -14.85 9.10
CA GLY A 466 4.07 -13.51 8.58
C GLY A 466 3.80 -12.45 9.66
N ALA A 467 3.69 -12.84 10.94
CA ALA A 467 3.50 -11.86 12.01
C ALA A 467 4.72 -10.95 12.16
N CYS A 468 4.47 -9.65 12.25
CA CYS A 468 5.48 -8.64 12.56
C CYS A 468 5.63 -8.50 14.07
N ILE A 469 6.72 -9.04 14.62
CA ILE A 469 6.98 -9.16 16.05
C ILE A 469 7.86 -8.00 16.52
N VAL A 470 7.46 -7.39 17.63
CA VAL A 470 8.21 -6.35 18.34
C VAL A 470 8.31 -6.75 19.82
N ASP A 471 9.51 -6.64 20.40
CA ASP A 471 9.71 -6.83 21.83
C ASP A 471 9.23 -5.59 22.62
N ARG A 472 8.09 -5.73 23.28
CA ARG A 472 7.48 -4.67 24.11
C ARG A 472 7.77 -4.82 25.60
N ARG A 473 8.61 -5.78 25.99
CA ARG A 473 8.93 -6.00 27.41
C ARG A 473 9.72 -4.78 27.93
N PRO A 474 9.47 -4.34 29.18
CA PRO A 474 10.19 -3.22 29.78
C PRO A 474 11.61 -3.65 30.21
N ARG A 475 12.49 -3.91 29.23
CA ARG A 475 13.87 -4.35 29.43
C ARG A 475 14.86 -3.27 29.00
N GLN A 476 16.03 -3.26 29.62
CA GLN A 476 17.11 -2.35 29.21
C GLN A 476 17.72 -2.81 27.87
N ARG A 477 18.23 -1.84 27.10
CA ARG A 477 18.97 -2.11 25.86
C ARG A 477 20.30 -2.81 26.17
N VAL A 478 20.70 -3.73 25.31
CA VAL A 478 21.91 -4.55 25.48
C VAL A 478 23.03 -3.97 24.60
N GLU A 479 24.23 -3.78 25.17
CA GLU A 479 25.39 -3.22 24.45
C GLU A 479 26.43 -4.27 23.98
N GLY A 480 26.23 -5.54 24.36
CA GLY A 480 27.16 -6.65 24.06
C GLY A 480 27.17 -7.08 22.59
N GLU A 481 28.34 -7.51 22.11
CA GLU A 481 28.55 -8.08 20.76
C GLU A 481 28.42 -9.61 20.71
N GLU A 482 28.53 -10.29 21.85
CA GLU A 482 28.56 -11.75 21.93
C GLU A 482 27.16 -12.33 22.24
N GLU A 483 26.80 -13.42 21.54
CA GLU A 483 25.67 -14.29 21.90
C GLU A 483 25.91 -14.82 23.33
N SER A 484 25.25 -14.22 24.32
CA SER A 484 25.19 -14.85 25.63
C SER A 484 24.12 -15.95 25.58
N ALA A 485 24.40 -17.12 26.16
CA ALA A 485 23.44 -18.22 26.26
C ALA A 485 22.14 -17.82 27.01
N SER A 486 22.14 -16.68 27.70
CA SER A 486 20.99 -16.09 28.38
C SER A 486 20.20 -15.08 27.55
N ASP A 487 20.71 -14.64 26.40
CA ASP A 487 20.09 -13.57 25.61
C ASP A 487 19.16 -14.16 24.55
N HIS A 488 17.88 -13.79 24.60
CA HIS A 488 16.81 -14.42 23.81
C HIS A 488 16.79 -13.96 22.34
N GLY A 489 17.94 -13.91 21.66
CA GLY A 489 18.05 -13.51 20.25
C GLY A 489 18.37 -12.03 20.02
N HIS A 490 19.20 -11.42 20.87
CA HIS A 490 19.73 -10.05 20.72
C HIS A 490 18.69 -8.93 20.55
N TRP A 491 17.48 -9.12 21.08
CA TRP A 491 16.47 -8.06 21.11
C TRP A 491 17.00 -6.85 21.88
N LEU A 492 16.59 -5.66 21.46
CA LEU A 492 16.98 -4.39 22.10
C LEU A 492 18.49 -4.11 22.06
N SER A 493 19.26 -4.82 21.22
CA SER A 493 20.66 -4.54 20.97
C SER A 493 20.84 -3.30 20.11
N THR A 494 21.85 -2.47 20.42
CA THR A 494 22.22 -1.32 19.58
C THR A 494 23.02 -1.72 18.35
N LYS A 495 23.61 -2.92 18.34
CA LYS A 495 24.46 -3.46 17.25
C LYS A 495 23.80 -4.58 16.44
N ALA A 496 22.71 -5.14 16.95
CA ALA A 496 21.90 -6.18 16.29
C ALA A 496 20.44 -5.72 16.15
N GLY A 497 19.62 -6.52 15.46
CA GLY A 497 18.21 -6.21 15.26
C GLY A 497 17.96 -5.23 14.12
N ASN A 498 16.71 -5.14 13.68
CA ASN A 498 16.31 -4.30 12.56
C ASN A 498 16.21 -2.81 12.97
N ARG A 499 16.21 -1.90 12.00
CA ARG A 499 16.02 -0.45 12.18
C ARG A 499 14.95 0.04 11.23
N ILE A 500 13.69 -0.27 11.56
CA ILE A 500 12.55 0.00 10.69
C ILE A 500 11.81 1.23 11.18
N TRP A 501 11.51 2.15 10.26
CA TRP A 501 10.72 3.34 10.53
C TRP A 501 9.25 3.01 10.31
N ARG A 502 8.53 2.64 11.37
CA ARG A 502 7.10 2.35 11.29
C ARG A 502 6.32 3.65 11.23
N MET A 503 5.55 3.84 10.17
CA MET A 503 4.77 5.06 9.97
C MET A 503 3.50 5.02 10.83
N GLU A 504 3.21 6.13 11.51
CA GLU A 504 2.18 6.23 12.53
C GLU A 504 1.18 7.36 12.24
N SER A 505 1.47 8.29 11.33
CA SER A 505 0.52 9.34 10.95
C SER A 505 0.75 9.81 9.52
N SER A 506 -0.32 10.31 8.90
CA SER A 506 -0.32 10.92 7.57
C SER A 506 -0.94 12.32 7.60
N PRO A 507 -0.72 13.15 6.56
CA PRO A 507 -1.34 14.47 6.46
C PRO A 507 -2.88 14.44 6.33
N ALA A 508 -3.46 13.34 5.86
CA ALA A 508 -4.89 13.31 5.53
C ALA A 508 -5.49 11.89 5.58
N GLU A 509 -5.67 11.36 6.79
CA GLU A 509 -6.26 10.03 7.03
C GLU A 509 -7.74 9.95 6.59
N LYS A 510 -8.57 10.88 7.07
CA LYS A 510 -10.05 10.79 6.92
C LYS A 510 -10.58 11.16 5.54
N ASN A 511 -9.82 11.90 4.76
CA ASN A 511 -10.25 12.42 3.46
C ASN A 511 -9.39 11.91 2.31
N PHE A 512 -8.54 10.90 2.54
CA PHE A 512 -7.66 10.38 1.50
C PHE A 512 -8.42 9.90 0.27
N GLY A 513 -9.49 9.11 0.44
CA GLY A 513 -10.27 8.61 -0.70
C GLY A 513 -10.78 9.73 -1.61
N ALA A 514 -11.10 10.90 -1.06
CA ALA A 514 -11.51 12.06 -1.86
C ALA A 514 -10.34 12.66 -2.64
N ILE A 515 -9.18 12.80 -1.98
CA ILE A 515 -7.94 13.30 -2.58
C ILE A 515 -7.47 12.37 -3.71
N LEU A 516 -7.55 11.06 -3.49
CA LEU A 516 -7.23 10.03 -4.48
C LEU A 516 -8.09 10.20 -5.74
N LEU A 517 -9.41 10.22 -5.58
CA LEU A 517 -10.34 10.34 -6.70
C LEU A 517 -10.20 11.70 -7.42
N GLU A 518 -10.01 12.78 -6.67
CA GLU A 518 -9.76 14.11 -7.25
C GLU A 518 -8.51 14.09 -8.13
N ARG A 519 -7.41 13.49 -7.66
CA ARG A 519 -6.18 13.37 -8.45
C ARG A 519 -6.36 12.51 -9.71
N ILE A 520 -7.04 11.37 -9.61
CA ILE A 520 -7.26 10.46 -10.74
C ILE A 520 -8.11 11.12 -11.84
N PHE A 521 -9.15 11.88 -11.46
CA PHE A 521 -10.09 12.47 -12.40
C PHE A 521 -9.80 13.93 -12.81
N ARG A 522 -8.73 14.52 -12.26
CA ARG A 522 -8.33 15.91 -12.51
C ARG A 522 -8.13 16.26 -13.97
#